data_AF-A0A7X3KF17-F1
#
_entry.id   AF-A0A7X3KF17-F1
#
_cell.length_a   1.000
_cell.length_b   1.000
_cell.length_c   1.000
_cell.angle_alpha   90.00
_cell.angle_beta   90.00
_cell.angle_gamma   90.00
#
_symmetry.space_group_name_H-M   'P 1'
#
loop_
_entity.id
_entity.type
_entity.pdbx_description
1 polymer ?
#
loop_
_entity_poly.entity_id
_entity_poly.type
_entity_poly.pdbx_seq_one_letter_code
_entity_poly.pdbx_strand_id
1 'polypeptide(L)'
;MVWLWSALIILFVAGIVATIASSGSRWTVILTEGGARVDHVDRLYAYLKSQGVKTKLAGDANLRRLLVLKRDEDRARRLVQSFQSEV
;
A
#
# COMPACT_ATOMS: atom_id res chain seq x y z
N MET A 1 -36.83 -2.49 5.73
CA MET A 1 -36.19 -3.81 5.81
C MET A 1 -34.87 -3.95 5.05
N VAL A 2 -34.65 -3.29 3.89
CA VAL A 2 -33.45 -3.49 3.05
C VAL A 2 -32.14 -2.94 3.68
N TRP A 3 -32.25 -1.85 4.45
CA TRP A 3 -31.11 -1.20 5.10
C TRP A 3 -30.32 -2.09 6.07
N LEU A 4 -31.01 -2.98 6.79
CA LEU A 4 -30.38 -3.88 7.75
C LEU A 4 -29.50 -4.94 7.04
N TRP A 5 -29.95 -5.40 5.88
CA TRP A 5 -29.23 -6.36 5.05
C TRP A 5 -28.05 -5.71 4.30
N SER A 6 -28.18 -4.46 3.86
CA SER A 6 -27.08 -3.72 3.22
C SER A 6 -25.87 -3.53 4.13
N ALA A 7 -26.08 -3.20 5.41
CA ALA A 7 -24.99 -3.07 6.39
C ALA A 7 -24.26 -4.40 6.63
N LEU A 8 -25.01 -5.51 6.64
CA LEU A 8 -24.46 -6.85 6.84
C LEU A 8 -23.63 -7.30 5.63
N ILE A 9 -24.08 -6.97 4.41
CA ILE A 9 -23.34 -7.23 3.17
C ILE A 9 -22.01 -6.45 3.16
N ILE A 10 -22.00 -5.19 3.59
CA ILE A 10 -20.77 -4.37 3.65
C ILE A 10 -19.75 -5.00 4.62
N LEU A 11 -20.19 -5.47 5.79
CA LEU A 11 -19.32 -6.14 6.75
C LEU A 11 -18.79 -7.48 6.21
N PHE A 12 -19.62 -8.23 5.49
CA PHE A 12 -19.23 -9.51 4.92
C PHE A 12 -18.22 -9.35 3.77
N VAL A 13 -18.43 -8.36 2.90
CA VAL A 13 -17.49 -8.01 1.81
C VAL A 13 -16.15 -7.54 2.39
N ALA A 14 -16.15 -6.70 3.42
CA ALA A 14 -14.93 -6.28 4.10
C ALA A 14 -14.16 -7.46 4.72
N GLY A 15 -14.88 -8.44 5.30
CA GLY A 15 -14.29 -9.66 5.85
C GLY A 15 -13.68 -10.57 4.79
N ILE A 16 -14.34 -10.77 3.65
CA ILE A 16 -13.84 -11.60 2.54
C ILE A 16 -12.60 -10.98 1.87
N VAL A 17 -12.57 -9.65 1.70
CA VAL A 17 -11.38 -8.94 1.21
C VAL A 17 -10.20 -9.11 2.18
N ALA A 18 -10.47 -9.17 3.49
CA ALA A 18 -9.44 -9.39 4.49
C ALA A 18 -8.85 -10.82 4.47
N THR A 19 -9.61 -11.84 4.10
CA THR A 19 -9.17 -13.24 4.11
C THR A 19 -8.43 -13.66 2.84
N ILE A 20 -8.85 -13.20 1.65
CA ILE A 20 -8.22 -13.55 0.35
C ILE A 20 -6.79 -12.98 0.25
N ALA A 21 -6.51 -11.90 0.97
CA ALA A 21 -5.22 -11.21 1.04
C ALA A 21 -4.05 -12.00 1.69
N SER A 22 -4.27 -13.23 2.15
CA SER A 22 -3.40 -13.86 3.16
C SER A 22 -2.30 -14.79 2.64
N SER A 23 -2.37 -15.34 1.41
CA SER A 23 -1.70 -16.63 1.15
C SER A 23 -0.84 -16.76 -0.11
N GLY A 24 -0.15 -15.72 -0.56
CA GLY A 24 0.86 -15.85 -1.61
C GLY A 24 1.82 -14.67 -1.66
N SER A 25 3.12 -14.95 -1.82
CA SER A 25 4.28 -14.02 -1.81
C SER A 25 3.92 -12.57 -1.49
N ARG A 26 3.98 -12.27 -0.19
CA ARG A 26 3.22 -11.19 0.46
C ARG A 26 3.59 -9.78 -0.02
N TRP A 27 4.74 -9.60 -0.65
CA TRP A 27 5.33 -8.28 -0.91
C TRP A 27 5.45 -8.02 -2.42
N THR A 28 5.00 -6.86 -2.85
CA THR A 28 5.08 -6.35 -4.23
C THR A 28 5.86 -5.04 -4.24
N VAL A 29 6.66 -4.81 -5.27
CA VAL A 29 7.44 -3.57 -5.41
C VAL A 29 6.55 -2.53 -6.09
N ILE A 30 6.36 -1.38 -5.44
CA ILE A 30 5.56 -0.27 -6.00
C ILE A 30 6.40 0.84 -6.60
N LEU A 31 7.61 1.03 -6.07
CA LEU A 31 8.51 2.08 -6.52
C LEU A 31 9.95 1.61 -6.36
N THR A 32 10.77 1.89 -7.37
CA THR A 32 12.22 1.67 -7.32
C THR A 32 12.89 2.92 -7.83
N GLU A 33 13.66 3.57 -6.97
CA GLU A 33 14.40 4.80 -7.31
C GLU A 33 15.84 4.67 -6.82
N GLY A 34 16.76 5.32 -7.52
CA GLY A 34 18.18 5.31 -7.18
C GLY A 34 18.81 6.71 -7.21
N GLY A 35 20.01 6.82 -6.66
CA GLY A 35 20.80 8.06 -6.65
C GLY A 35 20.11 9.23 -5.92
N ALA A 36 19.96 10.37 -6.60
CA ALA A 36 19.51 11.63 -6.01
C ALA A 36 18.02 11.68 -5.58
N ARG A 37 17.24 10.62 -5.85
CA ARG A 37 15.80 10.53 -5.50
C ARG A 37 15.52 9.58 -4.34
N VAL A 38 16.54 9.10 -3.67
CA VAL A 38 16.42 8.20 -2.52
C VAL A 38 15.62 8.84 -1.37
N ASP A 39 15.80 10.14 -1.12
CA ASP A 39 15.00 10.90 -0.15
C ASP A 39 13.50 10.91 -0.46
N HIS A 40 13.13 10.85 -1.74
CA HIS A 40 11.72 10.81 -2.16
C HIS A 40 11.07 9.47 -1.77
N VAL A 41 11.82 8.38 -1.85
CA VAL A 41 11.38 7.05 -1.41
C VAL A 41 11.17 7.02 0.10
N ASP A 42 12.04 7.65 0.87
CA ASP A 42 11.91 7.72 2.33
C ASP A 42 10.70 8.53 2.77
N ARG A 43 10.42 9.67 2.12
CA ARG A 43 9.20 10.45 2.38
C ARG A 43 7.95 9.67 2.03
N LEU A 44 7.93 9.00 0.89
CA LEU A 44 6.81 8.16 0.48
C LEU A 44 6.61 6.96 1.42
N TYR A 45 7.71 6.37 1.89
CA TYR A 45 7.68 5.32 2.92
C TYR A 45 7.04 5.82 4.21
N ALA A 46 7.43 7.00 4.69
CA ALA A 46 6.85 7.62 5.88
C ALA A 46 5.36 7.94 5.70
N TYR A 47 4.98 8.44 4.53
CA TYR A 47 3.59 8.73 4.18
C TYR A 47 2.72 7.47 4.15
N LEU A 48 3.15 6.41 3.46
CA LEU A 48 2.41 5.15 3.43
C LEU A 48 2.29 4.52 4.83
N LYS A 49 3.34 4.65 5.66
CA LYS A 49 3.33 4.19 7.04
C LYS A 49 2.34 4.99 7.91
N SER A 50 2.23 6.31 7.74
CA SER A 50 1.26 7.13 8.46
C SER A 50 -0.19 6.81 8.09
N GLN A 51 -0.42 6.35 6.85
CA GLN A 51 -1.72 5.88 6.36
C GLN A 51 -2.07 4.43 6.78
N GLY A 52 -1.20 3.78 7.57
CA GLY A 52 -1.39 2.42 8.07
C GLY A 52 -1.11 1.32 7.05
N VAL A 53 -0.43 1.63 5.94
CA VAL A 53 -0.02 0.63 4.95
C VAL A 53 1.27 -0.05 5.41
N LYS A 54 1.29 -1.39 5.41
CA LYS A 54 2.51 -2.14 5.71
C LYS A 54 3.49 -2.04 4.55
N THR A 55 4.58 -1.34 4.78
CA THR A 55 5.65 -1.09 3.81
C THR A 55 6.98 -1.66 4.29
N LYS A 56 7.83 -2.04 3.35
CA LYS A 56 9.18 -2.54 3.57
C LYS A 56 10.11 -1.88 2.56
N LEU A 57 11.20 -1.28 3.04
CA LEU A 57 12.29 -0.83 2.18
C LEU A 57 13.24 -2.00 1.92
N ALA A 58 13.65 -2.20 0.68
CA ALA A 58 14.73 -3.10 0.31
C ALA A 58 15.62 -2.43 -0.72
N GLY A 59 16.90 -2.75 -0.74
CA GLY A 59 17.84 -2.12 -1.66
C GLY A 59 19.14 -1.73 -0.98
N ASP A 60 20.03 -1.16 -1.78
CA ASP A 60 21.39 -0.78 -1.38
C ASP A 60 21.51 0.76 -1.34
N ALA A 61 22.68 1.29 -0.95
CA ALA A 61 22.92 2.72 -0.78
C ALA A 61 22.59 3.56 -2.02
N ASN A 62 22.67 2.97 -3.22
CA ASN A 62 22.44 3.67 -4.48
C ASN A 62 21.07 3.37 -5.12
N LEU A 63 20.30 2.41 -4.59
CA LEU A 63 19.04 1.97 -5.18
C LEU A 63 18.09 1.48 -4.08
N ARG A 64 17.01 2.22 -3.82
CA ARG A 64 15.95 1.84 -2.88
C ARG A 64 14.69 1.41 -3.60
N ARG A 65 14.16 0.28 -3.15
CA ARG A 65 12.89 -0.31 -3.56
C ARG A 65 11.93 -0.23 -2.39
N LEU A 66 10.76 0.31 -2.67
CA LEU A 66 9.65 0.34 -1.75
C LEU A 66 8.72 -0.82 -2.07
N LEU A 67 8.65 -1.76 -1.12
CA LEU A 67 7.75 -2.88 -1.16
C LEU A 67 6.56 -2.62 -0.27
N VAL A 68 5.38 -3.01 -0.74
CA VAL A 68 4.15 -3.03 0.04
C VAL A 68 3.58 -4.42 0.01
N LEU A 69 2.62 -4.69 0.89
CA LEU A 69 1.91 -5.95 0.78
C LEU A 69 1.10 -5.99 -0.52
N LYS A 70 1.09 -7.12 -1.22
CA LYS A 70 0.33 -7.29 -2.47
C LYS A 70 -1.15 -6.97 -2.29
N ARG A 71 -1.72 -7.31 -1.14
CA ARG A 71 -3.11 -6.96 -0.77
C ARG A 71 -3.36 -5.45 -0.64
N ASP A 72 -2.30 -4.70 -0.35
CA ASP A 72 -2.33 -3.26 -0.12
C ASP A 72 -1.81 -2.51 -1.37
N GLU A 73 -1.55 -3.21 -2.48
CA GLU A 73 -0.97 -2.64 -3.70
C GLU A 73 -1.85 -1.55 -4.31
N ASP A 74 -3.14 -1.85 -4.55
CA ASP A 74 -4.07 -0.88 -5.13
C ASP A 74 -4.23 0.35 -4.24
N ARG A 75 -4.25 0.14 -2.92
CA ARG A 75 -4.32 1.23 -1.95
C ARG A 75 -3.03 2.06 -1.97
N ALA A 76 -1.88 1.40 -2.00
CA ALA A 76 -0.60 2.07 -2.06
C ALA A 76 -0.44 2.86 -3.37
N ARG A 77 -0.85 2.32 -4.51
CA ARG A 77 -0.85 3.05 -5.80
C ARG A 77 -1.73 4.29 -5.77
N ARG A 78 -2.93 4.21 -5.18
CA ARG A 78 -3.79 5.39 -4.98
C ARG A 78 -3.13 6.43 -4.09
N LEU A 79 -2.53 6.02 -2.97
CA LEU A 79 -1.83 6.92 -2.07
C LEU A 79 -0.60 7.56 -2.72
N VAL A 80 0.12 6.84 -3.57
CA VAL A 80 1.25 7.37 -4.36
C VAL A 80 0.75 8.43 -5.33
N GLN A 81 -0.35 8.18 -6.04
CA GLN A 81 -0.95 9.17 -6.94
C GLN A 81 -1.41 10.42 -6.17
N SER A 82 -2.04 10.26 -5.00
CA SER A 82 -2.40 11.39 -4.14
C SER A 82 -1.17 12.18 -3.71
N PHE A 83 -0.11 11.49 -3.26
CA PHE A 83 1.15 12.11 -2.85
C PHE A 83 1.83 12.88 -4.00
N GLN A 84 1.80 12.34 -5.22
CA GLN A 84 2.35 13.03 -6.40
C GLN A 84 1.49 14.18 -6.90
N SER A 85 0.19 14.19 -6.59
CA SER A 85 -0.72 15.28 -6.99
C SER A 85 -0.68 16.47 -6.02
N GLU A 86 -0.15 16.26 -4.82
CA GLU A 86 -0.05 17.27 -3.75
C GLU A 86 1.30 18.01 -3.78
N VAL A 87 2.25 17.56 -4.62
CA VAL A 87 3.60 18.11 -4.81
C VAL A 87 3.70 18.76 -6.19
#